data_AF-A0A9P2E3C0-F1
#
_entry.id   AF-A0A9P2E3C0-F1
#
_cell.length_a   1.000
_cell.length_b   1.000
_cell.length_c   1.000
_cell.angle_alpha   90.00
_cell.angle_beta   90.00
_cell.angle_gamma   90.00
#
_symmetry.space_group_name_H-M   'P 1'
#
loop_
_entity.id
_entity.type
_entity.pdbx_description
1 polymer ?
#
loop_
_entity_poly.entity_id
_entity_poly.type
_entity_poly.pdbx_seq_one_letter_code
_entity_poly.pdbx_strand_id
1 'polypeptide(L)'
;MKIILNKCFGGFELSHVAYLYLCEVKGIDVHSYLAESKYDTFHFKKIDKSYKKSNVFECVWYLKNELPKMELSLEENWDFLEHIDLDFDGANRADLDLIRTVEIFGEAANPIYSKLTIVEIPDGNDFIIHENDGFESVVYGQNLGKA
;
A
#
# COMPACT_ATOMS: atom_id res chain seq x y z
N MET A 1 17.05 -7.97 12.22
CA MET A 1 15.89 -7.09 11.84
C MET A 1 14.80 -7.89 11.12
N LYS A 2 13.58 -7.35 10.98
CA LYS A 2 12.48 -7.94 10.19
C LYS A 2 12.25 -7.15 8.90
N ILE A 3 11.82 -7.81 7.83
CA ILE A 3 11.35 -7.17 6.60
C ILE A 3 10.09 -7.87 6.08
N ILE A 4 9.31 -7.19 5.23
CA ILE A 4 8.14 -7.80 4.58
C ILE A 4 8.41 -8.02 3.10
N LEU A 5 8.14 -9.24 2.66
CA LEU A 5 8.17 -9.65 1.26
C LEU A 5 6.76 -9.95 0.76
N ASN A 6 6.50 -9.70 -0.51
CA ASN A 6 5.37 -10.25 -1.22
C ASN A 6 5.71 -11.64 -1.77
N LYS A 7 4.80 -12.60 -1.58
CA LYS A 7 4.93 -14.00 -2.03
C LYS A 7 3.78 -14.41 -2.97
N CYS A 8 3.24 -13.46 -3.72
CA CYS A 8 2.16 -13.65 -4.69
C CYS A 8 2.54 -13.00 -6.03
N PHE A 9 1.98 -13.52 -7.13
CA PHE A 9 2.13 -12.92 -8.45
C PHE A 9 1.20 -11.70 -8.55
N GLY A 10 1.73 -10.52 -8.24
CA GLY A 10 1.03 -9.24 -8.09
C GLY A 10 1.87 -8.23 -7.30
N GLY A 11 1.56 -6.94 -7.32
CA GLY A 11 2.35 -5.94 -6.59
C GLY A 11 2.31 -6.10 -5.06
N PHE A 12 3.24 -5.47 -4.35
CA PHE A 12 3.14 -5.29 -2.91
C PHE A 12 2.09 -4.23 -2.59
N GLU A 13 0.98 -4.65 -1.99
CA GLU A 13 -0.11 -3.76 -1.57
C GLU A 13 -0.63 -4.20 -0.20
N LEU A 14 -1.05 -3.25 0.62
CA LEU A 14 -1.81 -3.52 1.85
C LEU A 14 -3.30 -3.57 1.55
N SER A 15 -4.04 -4.40 2.28
CA SER A 15 -5.49 -4.32 2.31
C SER A 15 -5.94 -2.94 2.79
N HIS A 16 -7.17 -2.55 2.43
CA HIS A 16 -7.72 -1.24 2.78
C HIS A 16 -7.64 -0.95 4.29
N VAL A 17 -8.03 -1.92 5.12
CA VAL A 17 -8.00 -1.76 6.59
C VAL A 17 -6.57 -1.63 7.14
N ALA A 18 -5.62 -2.37 6.58
CA ALA A 18 -4.22 -2.31 7.01
C ALA A 18 -3.55 -1.00 6.57
N TYR A 19 -3.86 -0.53 5.36
CA TYR A 19 -3.37 0.75 4.85
C TYR A 19 -3.85 1.93 5.71
N LEU A 20 -5.15 1.97 6.05
CA LEU A 20 -5.70 3.02 6.91
C LEU A 20 -5.10 2.98 8.32
N TYR A 21 -4.92 1.78 8.89
CA TYR A 21 -4.26 1.64 10.18
C TYR A 21 -2.81 2.15 10.13
N LEU A 22 -2.07 1.87 9.05
CA LEU A 22 -0.71 2.37 8.88
C LEU A 22 -0.67 3.91 8.79
N CYS A 23 -1.64 4.54 8.13
CA CYS A 23 -1.78 5.99 8.13
C CYS A 23 -2.02 6.52 9.54
N GLU A 24 -2.93 5.90 10.31
CA GLU A 24 -3.26 6.28 11.69
C GLU A 24 -2.03 6.25 12.60
N VAL A 25 -1.26 5.15 12.59
CA VAL A 25 -0.05 5.05 13.43
C VAL A 25 1.06 6.00 13.01
N LYS A 26 1.11 6.39 11.73
CA LYS A 26 2.03 7.42 11.21
C LYS A 26 1.51 8.85 11.39
N GLY A 27 0.32 9.04 11.97
CA GLY A 27 -0.29 10.36 12.19
C GLY A 27 -0.73 11.06 10.90
N ILE A 28 -1.03 10.30 9.85
CA ILE A 28 -1.49 10.80 8.55
C ILE A 28 -3.02 10.76 8.56
N ASP A 29 -3.65 11.93 8.41
CA ASP A 29 -5.09 12.01 8.16
C ASP A 29 -5.38 11.58 6.71
N VAL A 30 -6.40 10.75 6.53
CA VAL A 30 -6.68 10.08 5.26
C VAL A 30 -8.18 10.03 4.98
N HIS A 31 -8.55 10.44 3.77
CA HIS A 31 -9.89 10.33 3.22
C HIS A 31 -9.90 9.32 2.08
N SER A 32 -10.69 8.26 2.23
CA SER A 32 -10.78 7.18 1.25
C SER A 32 -12.04 7.23 0.39
N TYR A 33 -11.86 7.05 -0.91
CA TYR A 33 -12.94 7.04 -1.89
C TYR A 33 -12.80 5.87 -2.86
N LEU A 34 -13.90 5.20 -3.17
CA LEU A 34 -13.99 4.37 -4.38
C LEU A 34 -14.10 5.32 -5.57
N ALA A 35 -13.23 5.15 -6.57
CA ALA A 35 -13.18 5.95 -7.78
C ALA A 35 -13.59 5.10 -8.99
N GLU A 36 -14.60 5.56 -9.72
CA GLU A 36 -15.07 4.94 -10.96
C GLU A 36 -15.01 5.95 -12.10
N SER A 37 -14.28 5.62 -13.18
CA SER A 37 -14.31 6.41 -14.40
C SER A 37 -15.48 5.98 -15.29
N LYS A 38 -16.32 6.94 -15.69
CA LYS A 38 -17.41 6.78 -16.65
C LYS A 38 -17.34 7.90 -17.66
N TYR A 39 -17.04 7.55 -18.92
CA TYR A 39 -16.78 8.54 -19.98
C TYR A 39 -15.67 9.51 -19.52
N ASP A 40 -15.91 10.81 -19.59
CA ASP A 40 -14.96 11.86 -19.22
C ASP A 40 -15.17 12.38 -17.79
N THR A 41 -15.71 11.55 -16.90
CA THR A 41 -15.99 11.91 -15.50
C THR A 41 -15.62 10.78 -14.54
N PHE A 42 -14.97 11.14 -13.45
CA PHE A 42 -14.77 10.27 -12.29
C PHE A 42 -15.90 10.49 -11.29
N HIS A 43 -16.55 9.40 -10.90
CA HIS A 43 -17.51 9.37 -9.81
C HIS A 43 -16.85 8.76 -8.58
N PHE A 44 -17.01 9.43 -7.44
CA PHE A 44 -16.44 9.05 -6.17
C PHE A 44 -17.51 8.65 -5.18
N LYS A 45 -17.21 7.63 -4.39
CA LYS A 45 -18.02 7.25 -3.22
C LYS A 45 -17.12 7.18 -2.01
N LYS A 46 -17.38 7.99 -0.99
CA LYS A 46 -16.65 7.93 0.28
C LYS A 46 -16.84 6.55 0.91
N ILE A 47 -15.73 5.96 1.35
CA ILE A 47 -15.70 4.65 2.01
C ILE A 47 -15.02 4.78 3.37
N ASP A 48 -15.38 3.89 4.28
CA ASP A 48 -14.78 3.78 5.61
C ASP A 48 -13.95 2.50 5.74
N LYS A 49 -13.26 2.35 6.88
CA LYS A 49 -12.39 1.21 7.19
C LYS A 49 -13.02 -0.17 7.06
N SER A 50 -14.35 -0.28 7.10
CA SER A 50 -15.06 -1.55 6.96
C SER A 50 -15.20 -1.99 5.50
N TYR A 51 -14.89 -1.10 4.55
CA TYR A 51 -14.95 -1.39 3.13
C TYR A 51 -13.99 -2.53 2.76
N LYS A 52 -14.52 -3.49 2.02
CA LYS A 52 -13.78 -4.63 1.48
C LYS A 52 -13.94 -4.61 -0.03
N LYS A 53 -12.82 -4.56 -0.75
CA LYS A 53 -12.83 -4.63 -2.20
C LYS A 53 -13.56 -5.91 -2.63
N SER A 54 -14.51 -5.80 -3.56
CA SER A 54 -15.24 -6.96 -4.08
C SER A 54 -14.51 -7.66 -5.22
N ASN A 55 -13.69 -6.90 -5.96
CA ASN A 55 -12.88 -7.38 -7.07
C ASN A 55 -11.67 -6.45 -7.28
N VAL A 56 -10.80 -6.84 -8.21
CA VAL A 56 -9.48 -6.22 -8.44
C VAL A 56 -9.53 -4.93 -9.26
N PHE A 57 -10.65 -4.66 -9.93
CA PHE A 57 -10.82 -3.45 -10.75
C PHE A 57 -11.31 -2.26 -9.92
N GLU A 58 -11.69 -2.47 -8.66
CA GLU A 58 -12.08 -1.40 -7.76
C GLU A 58 -10.87 -0.55 -7.37
N CYS A 59 -10.87 0.70 -7.83
CA CYS A 59 -9.84 1.68 -7.53
C CYS A 59 -10.20 2.45 -6.26
N VAL A 60 -9.36 2.35 -5.23
CA VAL A 60 -9.50 3.14 -4.00
C VAL A 60 -8.47 4.25 -4.02
N TRP A 61 -8.93 5.49 -3.86
CA TRP A 61 -8.08 6.66 -3.72
C TRP A 61 -7.98 7.04 -2.25
N TYR A 62 -6.76 7.23 -1.77
CA TYR A 62 -6.45 7.76 -0.45
C TYR A 62 -5.93 9.18 -0.62
N LEU A 63 -6.67 10.15 -0.08
CA LEU A 63 -6.40 11.57 -0.26
C LEU A 63 -6.16 12.24 1.09
N LYS A 64 -5.27 13.24 1.11
CA LYS A 64 -5.01 14.05 2.32
C LYS A 64 -6.14 15.00 2.67
N ASN A 65 -6.85 15.50 1.66
CA ASN A 65 -7.94 16.45 1.80
C ASN A 65 -9.27 15.83 1.35
N GLU A 66 -10.39 16.30 1.91
CA GLU A 66 -11.70 15.91 1.42
C GLU A 66 -11.94 16.41 0.00
N LEU A 67 -12.62 15.60 -0.82
CA LEU A 67 -13.01 16.00 -2.15
C LEU A 67 -14.08 17.10 -2.07
N PRO A 68 -13.97 18.18 -2.86
CA PRO A 68 -14.95 19.26 -2.87
C PRO A 68 -16.31 18.83 -3.45
N LYS A 69 -16.30 17.78 -4.29
CA LYS A 69 -17.48 17.17 -4.90
C LYS A 69 -17.18 15.72 -5.28
N MET A 70 -18.22 14.90 -5.40
CA MET A 70 -18.12 13.47 -5.70
C MET A 70 -18.06 13.16 -7.20
N GLU A 71 -18.01 14.17 -8.06
CA GLU A 71 -17.92 14.00 -9.51
C GLU A 71 -16.91 15.01 -10.06
N LEU A 72 -15.85 14.53 -10.70
CA LEU A 72 -14.80 15.35 -11.31
C LEU A 72 -14.69 15.02 -12.80
N SER A 73 -14.82 16.02 -13.67
CA SER A 73 -14.55 15.83 -15.10
C SER A 73 -13.05 15.76 -15.39
N LEU A 74 -12.66 15.01 -16.42
CA LEU A 74 -11.29 14.98 -16.94
C LEU A 74 -10.80 16.36 -17.46
N GLU A 75 -11.72 17.27 -17.80
CA GLU A 75 -11.38 18.62 -18.26
C GLU A 75 -11.11 19.59 -17.09
N GLU A 76 -11.39 19.18 -15.86
CA GLU A 76 -11.18 20.01 -14.68
C GLU A 76 -9.72 20.01 -14.24
N ASN A 77 -9.26 21.12 -13.65
CA ASN A 77 -7.97 21.15 -13.00
C ASN A 77 -8.02 20.38 -11.67
N TRP A 78 -7.17 19.37 -11.53
CA TRP A 78 -7.07 18.49 -10.37
C TRP A 78 -5.91 18.81 -9.43
N ASP A 79 -5.29 20.00 -9.53
CA ASP A 79 -4.17 20.42 -8.66
C ASP A 79 -4.49 20.38 -7.15
N PHE A 80 -5.78 20.37 -6.79
CA PHE A 80 -6.22 20.22 -5.39
C PHE A 80 -6.18 18.77 -4.88
N LEU A 81 -6.00 17.78 -5.76
CA LEU A 81 -5.89 16.38 -5.38
C LEU A 81 -4.50 16.08 -4.83
N GLU A 82 -4.44 15.81 -3.53
CA GLU A 82 -3.24 15.33 -2.88
C GLU A 82 -3.41 13.87 -2.47
N HIS A 83 -2.78 12.97 -3.22
CA HIS A 83 -2.73 11.55 -2.89
C HIS A 83 -1.82 11.29 -1.68
N ILE A 84 -2.18 10.25 -0.94
CA ILE A 84 -1.31 9.64 0.04
C ILE A 84 -0.62 8.46 -0.67
N ASP A 85 0.68 8.61 -0.85
CA ASP A 85 1.54 7.58 -1.44
C ASP A 85 2.51 7.13 -0.35
N LEU A 86 2.18 6.00 0.28
CA LEU A 86 3.09 5.36 1.24
C LEU A 86 4.16 4.61 0.45
N ASP A 87 5.42 4.97 0.71
CA ASP A 87 6.57 4.34 0.08
C ASP A 87 6.84 2.97 0.73
N PHE A 88 6.70 1.92 -0.06
CA PHE A 88 6.99 0.54 0.34
C PHE A 88 8.22 -0.03 -0.38
N ASP A 89 9.05 0.78 -1.02
CA ASP A 89 10.16 0.26 -1.80
C ASP A 89 11.42 0.03 -0.95
N GLY A 90 12.20 -0.98 -1.33
CA GLY A 90 13.53 -1.26 -0.79
C GLY A 90 13.59 -1.31 0.74
N ALA A 91 14.35 -0.39 1.33
CA ALA A 91 14.60 -0.34 2.78
C ALA A 91 13.32 -0.09 3.60
N ASN A 92 12.29 0.55 3.02
CA ASN A 92 11.03 0.82 3.72
C ASN A 92 10.24 -0.46 4.03
N ARG A 93 10.61 -1.61 3.45
CA ARG A 93 10.10 -2.93 3.87
C ARG A 93 10.51 -3.35 5.27
N ALA A 94 11.47 -2.64 5.88
CA ALA A 94 11.89 -2.79 7.27
C ALA A 94 11.22 -1.76 8.21
N ASP A 95 10.29 -0.93 7.73
CA ASP A 95 9.60 0.07 8.55
C ASP A 95 8.85 -0.61 9.72
N LEU A 96 9.09 -0.13 10.94
CA LEU A 96 8.58 -0.75 12.16
C LEU A 96 7.05 -0.69 12.26
N ASP A 97 6.43 0.39 11.78
CA ASP A 97 4.98 0.54 11.80
C ASP A 97 4.33 -0.37 10.75
N LEU A 98 4.96 -0.50 9.58
CA LEU A 98 4.53 -1.41 8.52
C LEU A 98 4.62 -2.87 8.99
N ILE A 99 5.74 -3.27 9.61
CA ILE A 99 5.90 -4.61 10.21
C ILE A 99 4.81 -4.86 11.25
N ARG A 100 4.64 -3.93 12.20
CA ARG A 100 3.61 -4.04 13.23
C ARG A 100 2.21 -4.14 12.64
N THR A 101 1.93 -3.41 11.57
CA THR A 101 0.65 -3.47 10.86
C THR A 101 0.42 -4.87 10.30
N VAL A 102 1.39 -5.43 9.57
CA VAL A 102 1.28 -6.80 9.03
C VAL A 102 1.18 -7.85 10.13
N GLU A 103 1.88 -7.69 11.26
CA GLU A 103 1.74 -8.59 12.42
C GLU A 103 0.33 -8.56 13.04
N ILE A 104 -0.28 -7.38 13.17
CA ILE A 104 -1.61 -7.21 13.77
C ILE A 104 -2.69 -7.84 12.88
N PHE A 105 -2.64 -7.58 11.58
CA PHE A 105 -3.70 -8.02 10.66
C PHE A 105 -3.45 -9.42 10.09
N GLY A 106 -2.21 -9.91 10.09
CA GLY A 106 -1.86 -11.20 9.50
C GLY A 106 -2.38 -11.33 8.07
N GLU A 107 -3.12 -12.40 7.79
CA GLU A 107 -3.74 -12.61 6.47
C GLU A 107 -4.73 -11.51 6.06
N ALA A 108 -5.35 -10.80 7.00
CA ALA A 108 -6.24 -9.68 6.68
C ALA A 108 -5.48 -8.44 6.17
N ALA A 109 -4.15 -8.42 6.29
CA ALA A 109 -3.30 -7.39 5.67
C ALA A 109 -3.20 -7.57 4.15
N ASN A 110 -3.54 -8.76 3.63
CA ASN A 110 -3.38 -9.11 2.23
C ASN A 110 -4.61 -8.66 1.40
N PRO A 111 -4.43 -7.86 0.33
CA PRO A 111 -5.43 -7.71 -0.72
C PRO A 111 -5.45 -8.94 -1.65
N ILE A 112 -6.26 -8.91 -2.71
CA ILE A 112 -6.56 -10.07 -3.56
C ILE A 112 -5.30 -10.67 -4.25
N TYR A 113 -4.30 -9.86 -4.58
CA TYR A 113 -3.08 -10.28 -5.30
C TYR A 113 -1.77 -9.96 -4.56
N SER A 114 -1.78 -9.95 -3.23
CA SER A 114 -0.55 -9.91 -2.46
C SER A 114 -0.57 -10.96 -1.36
N LYS A 115 0.61 -11.43 -0.98
CA LYS A 115 0.81 -12.33 0.15
C LYS A 115 2.01 -11.85 0.95
N LEU A 116 1.74 -10.95 1.88
CA LEU A 116 2.73 -10.30 2.72
C LEU A 116 3.26 -11.29 3.74
N THR A 117 4.57 -11.52 3.71
CA THR A 117 5.27 -12.46 4.56
C THR A 117 6.41 -11.74 5.26
N ILE A 118 6.41 -11.76 6.58
CA ILE A 118 7.50 -11.25 7.40
C ILE A 118 8.63 -12.28 7.42
N VAL A 119 9.86 -11.83 7.19
CA VAL A 119 11.07 -12.65 7.32
C VAL A 119 12.09 -11.97 8.22
N GLU A 120 12.89 -12.78 8.91
CA GLU A 120 13.96 -12.29 9.79
C GLU A 120 15.29 -12.25 9.03
N ILE A 121 15.97 -11.12 9.13
CA ILE A 121 17.33 -10.89 8.64
C ILE A 121 18.26 -10.84 9.85
N PRO A 122 19.32 -11.68 9.91
CA PRO A 122 20.24 -11.68 11.05
C PRO A 122 20.89 -10.31 11.25
N ASP A 123 21.11 -9.94 12.51
CA ASP A 123 21.61 -8.62 12.86
C ASP A 123 23.00 -8.33 12.24
N GLY A 124 23.21 -7.06 11.87
CA GLY A 124 24.45 -6.62 11.22
C GLY A 124 24.58 -6.98 9.74
N ASN A 125 23.49 -7.42 9.08
CA ASN A 125 23.44 -7.61 7.63
C ASN A 125 22.57 -6.55 6.95
N ASP A 126 23.00 -6.15 5.76
CA ASP A 126 22.17 -5.44 4.79
C ASP A 126 21.30 -6.46 4.03
N PHE A 127 20.31 -5.96 3.28
CA PHE A 127 19.46 -6.80 2.44
C PHE A 127 19.16 -6.15 1.08
N ILE A 128 18.94 -7.00 0.09
CA ILE A 128 18.46 -6.64 -1.25
C ILE A 128 17.23 -7.50 -1.54
N ILE A 129 16.13 -6.85 -1.93
CA ILE A 129 14.92 -7.52 -2.39
C ILE A 129 15.01 -7.67 -3.90
N HIS A 130 14.82 -8.90 -4.38
CA HIS A 130 14.67 -9.21 -5.78
C HIS A 130 13.19 -9.45 -6.08
N GLU A 131 12.65 -8.67 -6.99
CA GLU A 131 11.28 -8.78 -7.47
C GLU A 131 11.24 -9.62 -8.75
N ASN A 132 10.31 -10.57 -8.81
CA ASN A 132 10.03 -11.34 -10.02
C ASN A 132 8.52 -11.51 -10.18
N ASP A 133 7.89 -10.54 -10.84
CA ASP A 133 6.45 -10.52 -11.14
C ASP A 133 5.60 -10.64 -9.86
N GLY A 134 5.98 -9.85 -8.85
CA GLY A 134 5.40 -9.83 -7.51
C GLY A 134 5.99 -10.83 -6.53
N PHE A 135 6.56 -11.92 -7.04
CA PHE A 135 7.12 -12.96 -6.19
C PHE A 135 8.53 -12.58 -5.74
N GLU A 136 8.62 -11.98 -4.56
CA GLU A 136 9.87 -11.41 -4.07
C GLU A 136 10.74 -12.45 -3.35
N SER A 137 12.05 -12.28 -3.46
CA SER A 137 13.06 -12.98 -2.67
C SER A 137 14.04 -11.99 -2.05
N VAL A 138 14.79 -12.41 -1.05
CA VAL A 138 15.77 -11.55 -0.38
C VAL A 138 17.13 -12.22 -0.36
N VAL A 139 18.16 -11.43 -0.64
CA VAL A 139 19.56 -11.76 -0.36
C VAL A 139 20.02 -10.83 0.76
N TYR A 140 20.66 -11.38 1.79
CA TYR A 140 21.21 -10.60 2.89
C TYR A 140 22.68 -10.95 3.13
N GLY A 141 23.44 -9.99 3.66
CA GLY A 141 24.87 -10.12 3.88
C GLY A 141 25.54 -8.77 4.17
N GLN A 142 26.87 -8.79 4.27
CA GLN A 142 27.67 -7.56 4.41
C GLN A 142 28.28 -7.18 3.06
N ASN A 143 28.33 -5.88 2.76
CA ASN A 143 28.92 -5.34 1.53
C ASN A 143 28.24 -5.86 0.24
N LEU A 144 26.90 -5.96 0.25
CA LEU A 144 26.12 -6.52 -0.87
C LEU A 144 26.20 -5.73 -2.20
N GLY A 145 26.81 -4.54 -2.19
CA GLY A 145 26.78 -3.64 -3.35
C GLY A 145 25.38 -3.05 -3.57
N LYS A 146 25.09 -2.60 -4.79
CA LYS A 146 23.75 -2.15 -5.20
C LYS A 146 23.07 -3.25 -6.01
N ALA A 147 21.76 -3.37 -5.83
CA ALA A 147 20.88 -4.16 -6.69
C ALA A 147 20.81 -3.57 -8.10
#